data_AF-A0A7S4R5P3-F1
#
_entry.id   AF-A0A7S4R5P3-F1
#
_cell.length_a   1.000
_cell.length_b   1.000
_cell.length_c   1.000
_cell.angle_alpha   90.00
_cell.angle_beta   90.00
_cell.angle_gamma   90.00
#
_symmetry.space_group_name_H-M   'P 1'
#
loop_
_entity.id
_entity.type
_entity.pdbx_description
1 polymer ?
#
loop_
_entity_poly.entity_id
_entity_poly.type
_entity_poly.pdbx_seq_one_letter_code
_entity_poly.pdbx_strand_id
1 'polypeptide(L)'
;GGASTGAPPAAPLPVQRKGRPDAVYDCVEMNQLMKMEAPEVLKVFQTYYEADSVYDSTGAHDCPPIRRVVAVHGVNVPTEAMFAMRVNTARFKPSKVQTRFALDAEAELGPEAPAQLKIDKGIVWDVGAEGEVSGDGVVPIGSMDHCKDWSGRLDLKVIHLDGSEHRAMLADPRFHLAIREALTPGDPGLDPSGGSSASAGHAPAGHRKRPPAEYSIAGTWNDWAPSPMEWDGERFFSIVKITKQGWESFQILLNGSWDAVLYPSVKSANPTVEHSIHGPDNKNKGFDWTIGRPGFNPFGIGVISPGTEYKVLLDVDARGHAKSVTWELHLTVAFFGKADGAAPRVAHRWQAAKNDTEWWDCPEDVSQQLSAAQAAGLRKVTVRVRRDTYEVDLRRMVQRNVQTGKERALRVLAS
;
A
#
# COMPACT_ATOMS: atom_id res chain seq x y z
N GLY A 1 -46.60 -16.06 -14.00
CA GLY A 1 -46.18 -14.79 -13.36
C GLY A 1 -45.68 -15.08 -11.97
N GLY A 2 -44.64 -14.45 -11.43
CA GLY A 2 -43.92 -13.27 -11.91
C GLY A 2 -42.42 -13.48 -12.08
N ALA A 3 -41.85 -12.53 -12.79
CA ALA A 3 -40.50 -12.50 -13.32
C ALA A 3 -39.44 -12.52 -12.21
N SER A 4 -38.48 -13.42 -12.38
CA SER A 4 -37.14 -13.36 -11.80
C SER A 4 -36.49 -12.03 -12.18
N THR A 5 -36.23 -11.18 -11.19
CA THR A 5 -35.37 -10.01 -11.34
C THR A 5 -33.94 -10.52 -11.45
N GLY A 6 -33.45 -10.62 -12.68
CA GLY A 6 -32.06 -11.00 -12.96
C GLY A 6 -31.10 -10.04 -12.27
N ALA A 7 -30.43 -10.55 -11.24
CA ALA A 7 -29.14 -10.01 -10.85
C ALA A 7 -28.22 -10.05 -12.08
N PRO A 8 -27.34 -9.06 -12.28
CA PRO A 8 -26.33 -9.15 -13.33
C PRO A 8 -25.57 -10.49 -13.17
N PRO A 9 -25.20 -11.15 -14.27
CA PRO A 9 -24.40 -12.38 -14.18
C PRO A 9 -23.17 -12.05 -13.32
N ALA A 10 -22.95 -12.84 -12.27
CA ALA A 10 -21.73 -12.74 -11.49
C ALA A 10 -20.55 -12.84 -12.46
N ALA A 11 -19.52 -12.01 -12.24
CA ALA A 11 -18.31 -12.07 -13.06
C ALA A 11 -17.83 -13.52 -13.13
N PRO A 12 -17.36 -13.99 -14.31
CA PRO A 12 -16.87 -15.36 -14.44
C PRO A 12 -15.75 -15.59 -13.42
N LEU A 13 -15.81 -16.74 -12.74
CA LEU A 13 -14.80 -17.07 -11.75
C LEU A 13 -13.43 -17.22 -12.43
N PRO A 14 -12.35 -16.77 -11.78
CA PRO A 14 -11.02 -16.79 -12.39
C PRO A 14 -10.42 -18.20 -12.45
N VAL A 15 -11.16 -19.26 -12.11
CA VAL A 15 -10.66 -20.64 -11.99
C VAL A 15 -11.46 -21.57 -12.90
N GLN A 16 -10.73 -22.44 -13.60
CA GLN A 16 -11.27 -23.52 -14.42
C GLN A 16 -10.52 -24.82 -14.15
N ARG A 17 -11.06 -25.96 -14.62
CA ARG A 17 -10.35 -27.24 -14.47
C ARG A 17 -9.61 -27.60 -15.74
N LYS A 18 -8.33 -27.94 -15.59
CA LYS A 18 -7.45 -28.31 -16.69
C LYS A 18 -8.03 -29.49 -17.49
N GLY A 19 -8.19 -29.29 -18.79
CA GLY A 19 -8.69 -30.31 -19.71
C GLY A 19 -10.18 -30.66 -19.56
N ARG A 20 -10.94 -29.93 -18.74
CA ARG A 20 -12.39 -30.06 -18.56
C ARG A 20 -13.07 -28.69 -18.51
N PRO A 21 -13.24 -28.02 -19.66
CA PRO A 21 -13.86 -26.69 -19.71
C PRO A 21 -15.35 -26.71 -19.33
N ASP A 22 -15.97 -27.89 -19.28
CA ASP A 22 -17.33 -28.13 -18.81
C ASP A 22 -17.44 -28.22 -17.28
N ALA A 23 -16.31 -28.38 -16.57
CA ALA A 23 -16.30 -28.39 -15.12
C ALA A 23 -16.49 -26.96 -14.59
N VAL A 24 -17.60 -26.75 -13.89
CA VAL A 24 -17.95 -25.46 -13.29
C VAL A 24 -17.53 -25.47 -11.82
N TYR A 25 -16.83 -24.41 -11.40
CA TYR A 25 -16.63 -24.11 -9.99
C TYR A 25 -17.77 -23.21 -9.51
N ASP A 26 -18.24 -23.46 -8.30
CA ASP A 26 -19.15 -22.55 -7.59
C ASP A 26 -18.34 -21.73 -6.58
N CYS A 27 -18.66 -20.44 -6.45
CA CYS A 27 -18.12 -19.62 -5.37
C CYS A 27 -18.87 -19.94 -4.08
N VAL A 28 -18.14 -20.30 -3.04
CA VAL A 28 -18.69 -20.74 -1.77
C VAL A 28 -18.13 -19.87 -0.66
N GLU A 29 -19.02 -19.18 0.04
CA GLU A 29 -18.66 -18.40 1.23
C GLU A 29 -18.34 -19.31 2.42
N MET A 30 -17.56 -18.81 3.38
CA MET A 30 -17.15 -19.59 4.56
C MET A 30 -18.33 -20.25 5.30
N ASN A 31 -19.45 -19.53 5.47
CA ASN A 31 -20.65 -20.06 6.12
C ASN A 31 -21.29 -21.21 5.32
N GLN A 32 -21.26 -21.15 3.99
CA GLN A 32 -21.74 -22.23 3.13
C GLN A 32 -20.80 -23.44 3.20
N LEU A 33 -19.48 -23.20 3.21
CA LEU A 33 -18.48 -24.25 3.36
C LEU A 33 -18.62 -24.97 4.71
N MET A 34 -18.72 -24.23 5.82
CA MET A 34 -18.96 -24.79 7.15
C MET A 34 -20.26 -25.60 7.20
N LYS A 35 -21.34 -25.13 6.55
CA LYS A 35 -22.60 -25.88 6.46
C LYS A 35 -22.44 -27.22 5.75
N MET A 36 -21.59 -27.28 4.72
CA MET A 36 -21.36 -28.50 3.95
C MET A 36 -20.40 -29.47 4.62
N GLU A 37 -19.47 -28.95 5.44
CA GLU A 37 -18.34 -29.67 6.03
C GLU A 37 -18.59 -30.09 7.48
N ALA A 38 -19.05 -29.16 8.31
CA ALA A 38 -19.11 -29.26 9.76
C ALA A 38 -20.28 -28.41 10.31
N PRO A 39 -21.55 -28.82 10.07
CA PRO A 39 -22.72 -28.03 10.44
C PRO A 39 -22.82 -27.75 11.95
N GLU A 40 -22.24 -28.61 12.79
CA GLU A 40 -22.07 -28.40 14.23
C GLU A 40 -21.12 -27.24 14.56
N VAL A 41 -20.01 -27.07 13.80
CA VAL A 41 -19.10 -25.93 13.95
C VAL A 41 -19.80 -24.64 13.53
N LEU A 42 -20.56 -24.67 12.44
CA LEU A 42 -21.39 -23.53 12.05
C LEU A 42 -22.36 -23.15 13.17
N LYS A 43 -23.01 -24.13 13.80
CA LYS A 43 -23.92 -23.86 14.93
C LYS A 43 -23.21 -23.19 16.11
N VAL A 44 -21.98 -23.61 16.43
CA VAL A 44 -21.15 -22.97 17.45
C VAL A 44 -20.84 -21.52 17.05
N PHE A 45 -20.40 -21.29 15.81
CA PHE A 45 -20.14 -19.95 15.30
C PHE A 45 -21.37 -19.05 15.41
N GLN A 46 -22.53 -19.52 14.96
CA GLN A 46 -23.79 -18.78 15.03
C GLN A 46 -24.21 -18.46 16.47
N THR A 47 -24.02 -19.41 17.38
CA THR A 47 -24.46 -19.27 18.78
C THR A 47 -23.59 -18.28 19.56
N TYR A 48 -22.27 -18.30 19.34
CA TYR A 48 -21.33 -17.54 20.17
C TYR A 48 -20.75 -16.30 19.50
N TYR A 49 -20.83 -16.21 18.16
CA TYR A 49 -20.32 -15.06 17.40
C TYR A 49 -21.46 -14.30 16.73
N GLU A 50 -22.22 -14.93 15.82
CA GLU A 50 -23.29 -14.20 15.09
C GLU A 50 -24.39 -13.67 16.01
N ALA A 51 -24.70 -14.39 17.09
CA ALA A 51 -25.69 -13.94 18.08
C ALA A 51 -25.14 -12.93 19.10
N ASP A 52 -23.85 -12.64 19.10
CA ASP A 52 -23.28 -11.61 19.97
C ASP A 52 -23.77 -10.23 19.53
N SER A 53 -24.31 -9.46 20.48
CA SER A 53 -24.77 -8.08 20.28
C SER A 53 -23.69 -7.12 19.76
N VAL A 54 -22.40 -7.43 19.94
CA VAL A 54 -21.29 -6.62 19.41
C VAL A 54 -20.71 -7.15 18.10
N TYR A 55 -21.21 -8.27 17.59
CA TYR A 55 -20.78 -8.79 16.29
C TYR A 55 -21.40 -7.96 15.16
N ASP A 56 -20.55 -7.30 14.37
CA ASP A 56 -20.93 -6.52 13.20
C ASP A 56 -20.24 -7.08 11.95
N SER A 57 -20.91 -8.00 11.27
CA SER A 57 -20.42 -8.55 9.98
C SER A 57 -20.48 -7.54 8.83
N THR A 58 -21.12 -6.39 9.03
CA THR A 58 -21.24 -5.35 8.00
C THR A 58 -20.13 -4.31 8.06
N GLY A 59 -19.39 -4.24 9.16
CA GLY A 59 -18.35 -3.23 9.40
C GLY A 59 -18.89 -1.80 9.53
N ALA A 60 -20.21 -1.60 9.60
CA ALA A 60 -20.82 -0.28 9.62
C ALA A 60 -20.40 0.55 10.86
N HIS A 61 -20.09 -0.13 11.97
CA HIS A 61 -19.77 0.50 13.25
C HIS A 61 -18.42 0.04 13.84
N ASP A 62 -17.52 -0.49 13.02
CA ASP A 62 -16.29 -1.11 13.49
C ASP A 62 -15.12 -0.15 13.77
N CYS A 63 -15.27 1.14 13.46
CA CYS A 63 -14.25 2.12 13.81
C CYS A 63 -14.13 2.21 15.33
N PRO A 64 -12.94 1.94 15.89
CA PRO A 64 -12.77 1.92 17.33
C PRO A 64 -12.96 3.33 17.93
N PRO A 65 -13.44 3.45 19.18
CA PRO A 65 -13.68 4.72 19.85
C PRO A 65 -12.37 5.36 20.37
N ILE A 66 -11.37 5.48 19.51
CA ILE A 66 -10.04 6.02 19.81
C ILE A 66 -9.71 7.19 18.89
N ARG A 67 -8.79 8.05 19.32
CA ARG A 67 -8.47 9.28 18.59
C ARG A 67 -7.47 9.07 17.46
N ARG A 68 -6.55 8.11 17.61
CA ARG A 68 -5.40 7.91 16.72
C ARG A 68 -5.11 6.43 16.54
N VAL A 69 -4.81 6.03 15.31
CA VAL A 69 -4.37 4.69 14.93
C VAL A 69 -3.11 4.81 14.07
N VAL A 70 -2.10 4.02 14.42
CA VAL A 70 -0.96 3.75 13.54
C VAL A 70 -1.04 2.28 13.16
N ALA A 71 -1.46 2.02 11.93
CA ALA A 71 -1.60 0.69 11.39
C ALA A 71 -0.33 0.33 10.60
N VAL A 72 0.32 -0.77 10.97
CA VAL A 72 1.57 -1.23 10.33
C VAL A 72 1.32 -2.62 9.76
N HIS A 73 1.57 -2.79 8.47
CA HIS A 73 1.26 -4.00 7.73
C HIS A 73 2.48 -4.47 6.94
N GLY A 74 2.73 -5.78 6.93
CA GLY A 74 3.54 -6.38 5.87
C GLY A 74 2.77 -6.33 4.55
N VAL A 75 3.46 -6.13 3.43
CA VAL A 75 2.82 -6.14 2.10
C VAL A 75 3.73 -6.79 1.07
N ASN A 76 3.18 -7.11 -0.11
CA ASN A 76 3.94 -7.63 -1.26
C ASN A 76 4.61 -8.99 -1.00
N VAL A 77 3.99 -9.78 -0.12
CA VAL A 77 4.31 -11.19 0.06
C VAL A 77 3.16 -12.01 -0.56
N PRO A 78 3.46 -13.03 -1.39
CA PRO A 78 2.44 -13.93 -1.93
C PRO A 78 1.50 -14.43 -0.84
N THR A 79 0.22 -14.09 -0.93
CA THR A 79 -0.77 -14.35 0.12
C THR A 79 -1.90 -15.19 -0.42
N GLU A 80 -2.33 -16.21 0.33
CA GLU A 80 -3.46 -17.05 -0.05
C GLU A 80 -4.74 -16.21 -0.15
N ALA A 81 -5.38 -16.23 -1.32
CA ALA A 81 -6.58 -15.45 -1.61
C ALA A 81 -7.82 -16.34 -1.74
N MET A 82 -7.68 -17.52 -2.37
CA MET A 82 -8.80 -18.45 -2.62
C MET A 82 -8.31 -19.90 -2.66
N PHE A 83 -9.23 -20.85 -2.47
CA PHE A 83 -8.96 -22.28 -2.58
C PHE A 83 -9.92 -22.91 -3.60
N ALA A 84 -9.37 -23.56 -4.62
CA ALA A 84 -10.12 -24.40 -5.54
C ALA A 84 -10.24 -25.80 -4.92
N MET A 85 -11.46 -26.19 -4.60
CA MET A 85 -11.74 -27.45 -3.92
C MET A 85 -12.67 -28.34 -4.75
N ARG A 86 -12.53 -29.65 -4.56
CA ARG A 86 -13.44 -30.67 -5.09
C ARG A 86 -13.92 -31.58 -3.98
N VAL A 87 -15.04 -32.26 -4.23
CA VAL A 87 -15.52 -33.31 -3.32
C VAL A 87 -14.47 -34.42 -3.25
N ASN A 88 -14.11 -34.80 -2.04
CA ASN A 88 -13.17 -35.86 -1.76
C ASN A 88 -13.85 -37.22 -1.97
N THR A 89 -13.58 -37.85 -3.12
CA THR A 89 -14.17 -39.16 -3.48
C THR A 89 -13.33 -40.35 -3.05
N ALA A 90 -12.20 -40.14 -2.36
CA ALA A 90 -11.33 -41.22 -1.95
C ALA A 90 -11.90 -41.99 -0.75
N ARG A 91 -11.88 -43.32 -0.81
CA ARG A 91 -12.27 -44.19 0.31
C ARG A 91 -11.11 -44.28 1.30
N PHE A 92 -11.30 -43.80 2.52
CA PHE A 92 -10.29 -43.87 3.58
C PHE A 92 -10.71 -44.79 4.72
N LYS A 93 -9.71 -45.19 5.53
CA LYS A 93 -9.90 -45.96 6.76
C LYS A 93 -10.46 -45.06 7.88
N PRO A 94 -11.27 -45.59 8.81
CA PRO A 94 -12.05 -44.80 9.79
C PRO A 94 -11.26 -43.93 10.79
N SER A 95 -9.94 -44.03 10.86
CA SER A 95 -9.11 -43.42 11.91
C SER A 95 -8.51 -42.05 11.55
N LYS A 96 -8.79 -41.51 10.37
CA LYS A 96 -8.33 -40.16 9.98
C LYS A 96 -9.49 -39.18 10.01
N VAL A 97 -9.30 -38.04 10.66
CA VAL A 97 -10.21 -36.88 10.56
C VAL A 97 -10.35 -36.58 9.07
N GLN A 98 -11.57 -36.75 8.55
CA GLN A 98 -11.89 -36.58 7.13
C GLN A 98 -12.45 -35.19 6.90
N THR A 99 -11.95 -34.51 5.87
CA THR A 99 -12.65 -33.39 5.26
C THR A 99 -13.43 -33.86 4.03
N ARG A 100 -14.67 -33.37 3.82
CA ARG A 100 -15.51 -33.68 2.65
C ARG A 100 -14.91 -33.10 1.38
N PHE A 101 -14.16 -32.00 1.50
CA PHE A 101 -13.48 -31.34 0.41
C PHE A 101 -11.97 -31.57 0.45
N ALA A 102 -11.35 -31.59 -0.73
CA ALA A 102 -9.92 -31.60 -0.92
C ALA A 102 -9.53 -30.58 -1.98
N LEU A 103 -8.32 -30.04 -1.90
CA LEU A 103 -7.78 -29.14 -2.93
C LEU A 103 -7.80 -29.84 -4.30
N ASP A 104 -8.24 -29.11 -5.32
CA ASP A 104 -8.20 -29.58 -6.69
C ASP A 104 -6.86 -29.21 -7.34
N ALA A 105 -5.93 -30.16 -7.36
CA ALA A 105 -4.63 -29.98 -7.99
C ALA A 105 -4.69 -29.84 -9.53
N GLU A 106 -5.85 -30.09 -10.14
CA GLU A 106 -6.10 -29.88 -11.57
C GLU A 106 -6.79 -28.54 -11.86
N ALA A 107 -7.06 -27.72 -10.84
CA ALA A 107 -7.51 -26.35 -11.02
C ALA A 107 -6.41 -25.50 -11.65
N GLU A 108 -6.80 -24.64 -12.59
CA GLU A 108 -5.95 -23.63 -13.21
C GLU A 108 -6.69 -22.29 -13.31
N LEU A 109 -5.95 -21.21 -13.48
CA LEU A 109 -6.54 -19.90 -13.71
C LEU A 109 -7.09 -19.83 -15.14
N GLY A 110 -8.28 -19.26 -15.29
CA GLY A 110 -8.88 -18.98 -16.59
C GLY A 110 -8.13 -17.86 -17.34
N PRO A 111 -8.38 -17.71 -18.64
CA PRO A 111 -7.70 -16.70 -19.47
C PRO A 111 -7.99 -15.26 -19.06
N GLU A 112 -9.11 -15.01 -18.38
CA GLU A 112 -9.52 -13.69 -17.87
C GLU A 112 -9.09 -13.45 -16.41
N ALA A 113 -8.32 -14.38 -15.82
CA ALA A 113 -7.87 -14.22 -14.45
C ALA A 113 -6.95 -12.98 -14.31
N PRO A 114 -7.12 -12.19 -13.23
CA PRO A 114 -6.24 -11.06 -12.96
C PRO A 114 -4.76 -11.48 -12.90
N ALA A 115 -3.87 -10.64 -13.45
CA ALA A 115 -2.44 -10.95 -13.59
C ALA A 115 -1.71 -11.13 -12.25
N GLN A 116 -2.24 -10.53 -11.17
CA GLN A 116 -1.74 -10.68 -9.81
C GLN A 116 -2.05 -12.04 -9.18
N LEU A 117 -2.92 -12.85 -9.79
CA LEU A 117 -3.25 -14.16 -9.24
C LEU A 117 -2.33 -15.25 -9.80
N LYS A 118 -1.92 -16.17 -8.94
CA LYS A 118 -1.24 -17.42 -9.30
C LYS A 118 -1.93 -18.59 -8.63
N ILE A 119 -1.92 -19.74 -9.26
CA ILE A 119 -2.47 -20.98 -8.68
C ILE A 119 -1.41 -22.06 -8.63
N ASP A 120 -1.30 -22.74 -7.48
CA ASP A 120 -0.53 -23.97 -7.35
C ASP A 120 -1.32 -24.97 -6.51
N LYS A 121 -1.51 -26.18 -7.04
CA LYS A 121 -2.18 -27.31 -6.38
C LYS A 121 -3.53 -26.95 -5.73
N GLY A 122 -4.32 -26.12 -6.41
CA GLY A 122 -5.64 -25.69 -5.93
C GLY A 122 -5.62 -24.55 -4.92
N ILE A 123 -4.46 -23.95 -4.62
CA ILE A 123 -4.36 -22.74 -3.80
C ILE A 123 -4.11 -21.56 -4.74
N VAL A 124 -4.97 -20.54 -4.68
CA VAL A 124 -4.80 -19.29 -5.41
C VAL A 124 -4.16 -18.26 -4.50
N TRP A 125 -3.06 -17.70 -4.97
CA TRP A 125 -2.24 -16.69 -4.30
C TRP A 125 -2.42 -15.36 -5.00
N ASP A 126 -2.61 -14.29 -4.23
CA ASP A 126 -2.39 -12.93 -4.67
C ASP A 126 -0.90 -12.60 -4.49
N VAL A 127 -0.21 -12.36 -5.61
CA VAL A 127 1.21 -12.01 -5.63
C VAL A 127 1.46 -10.53 -5.94
N GLY A 128 0.40 -9.73 -5.99
CA GLY A 128 0.46 -8.32 -6.39
C GLY A 128 0.66 -8.12 -7.88
N ALA A 129 0.36 -6.92 -8.35
CA ALA A 129 0.66 -6.44 -9.69
C ALA A 129 1.55 -5.20 -9.61
N GLU A 130 2.11 -4.75 -10.74
CA GLU A 130 2.87 -3.51 -10.77
C GLU A 130 1.98 -2.33 -10.33
N GLY A 131 2.37 -1.67 -9.22
CA GLY A 131 1.60 -0.58 -8.62
C GLY A 131 0.46 -1.02 -7.69
N GLU A 132 0.21 -2.32 -7.53
CA GLU A 132 -0.77 -2.86 -6.57
C GLU A 132 -0.05 -3.59 -5.44
N VAL A 133 -0.56 -3.43 -4.22
CA VAL A 133 -0.02 -4.08 -3.03
C VAL A 133 -0.71 -5.42 -2.78
N SER A 134 0.06 -6.47 -2.43
CA SER A 134 -0.50 -7.75 -1.94
C SER A 134 -0.47 -7.83 -0.41
N GLY A 135 -0.85 -8.98 0.15
CA GLY A 135 -0.82 -9.23 1.59
C GLY A 135 0.57 -9.48 2.19
N ASP A 136 0.60 -9.94 3.44
CA ASP A 136 1.80 -10.22 4.23
C ASP A 136 2.22 -11.70 4.25
N GLY A 137 1.63 -12.52 3.37
CA GLY A 137 1.84 -13.96 3.28
C GLY A 137 0.76 -14.78 3.99
N VAL A 138 -0.03 -14.16 4.86
CA VAL A 138 -1.13 -14.81 5.59
C VAL A 138 -2.42 -14.00 5.48
N VAL A 139 -2.33 -12.69 5.64
CA VAL A 139 -3.46 -11.77 5.67
C VAL A 139 -3.49 -10.97 4.37
N PRO A 140 -4.59 -11.03 3.60
CA PRO A 140 -4.69 -10.28 2.35
C PRO A 140 -4.78 -8.78 2.63
N ILE A 141 -4.29 -7.97 1.68
CA ILE A 141 -4.25 -6.51 1.82
C ILE A 141 -5.62 -5.90 2.12
N GLY A 142 -6.69 -6.40 1.49
CA GLY A 142 -8.04 -5.88 1.71
C GLY A 142 -8.50 -6.00 3.16
N SER A 143 -8.04 -7.02 3.89
CA SER A 143 -8.32 -7.15 5.32
C SER A 143 -7.47 -6.22 6.18
N MET A 144 -6.20 -6.00 5.81
CA MET A 144 -5.29 -5.15 6.58
C MET A 144 -5.62 -3.66 6.40
N ASP A 145 -5.89 -3.26 5.16
CA ASP A 145 -6.21 -1.88 4.77
C ASP A 145 -7.65 -1.47 5.10
N HIS A 146 -8.46 -2.37 5.66
CA HIS A 146 -9.81 -2.07 6.14
C HIS A 146 -9.86 -0.82 7.06
N CYS A 147 -8.79 -0.61 7.84
CA CYS A 147 -8.68 0.57 8.70
C CYS A 147 -8.72 1.91 7.95
N LYS A 148 -8.47 1.94 6.62
CA LYS A 148 -8.57 3.16 5.79
C LYS A 148 -9.98 3.74 5.75
N ASP A 149 -11.01 2.92 5.94
CA ASP A 149 -12.41 3.35 6.06
C ASP A 149 -12.68 4.13 7.37
N TRP A 150 -11.68 4.22 8.26
CA TRP A 150 -11.73 5.00 9.49
C TRP A 150 -11.06 6.38 9.36
N SER A 151 -10.39 6.69 8.24
CA SER A 151 -9.62 7.93 8.04
C SER A 151 -10.42 9.23 8.23
N GLY A 152 -11.73 9.21 7.96
CA GLY A 152 -12.62 10.36 8.21
C GLY A 152 -13.06 10.51 9.68
N ARG A 153 -12.79 9.53 10.54
CA ARG A 153 -13.30 9.44 11.93
C ARG A 153 -12.21 9.56 12.98
N LEU A 154 -10.97 9.20 12.65
CA LEU A 154 -9.82 9.24 13.56
C LEU A 154 -8.56 9.73 12.82
N ASP A 155 -7.50 10.03 13.57
CA ASP A 155 -6.17 10.30 13.00
C ASP A 155 -5.51 8.97 12.61
N LEU A 156 -5.51 8.66 11.31
CA LEU A 156 -5.01 7.39 10.78
C LEU A 156 -3.67 7.57 10.06
N LYS A 157 -2.68 6.80 10.48
CA LYS A 157 -1.44 6.58 9.74
C LYS A 157 -1.33 5.12 9.34
N VAL A 158 -1.19 4.84 8.06
CA VAL A 158 -0.97 3.47 7.54
C VAL A 158 0.46 3.37 7.02
N ILE A 159 1.18 2.35 7.46
CA ILE A 159 2.58 2.09 7.10
C ILE A 159 2.64 0.70 6.49
N HIS A 160 3.10 0.63 5.25
CA HIS A 160 3.29 -0.62 4.52
C HIS A 160 4.77 -0.99 4.52
N LEU A 161 5.07 -2.19 5.00
CA LEU A 161 6.41 -2.76 5.10
C LEU A 161 6.60 -3.73 3.94
N ASP A 162 7.13 -3.21 2.82
CA ASP A 162 7.36 -3.98 1.60
C ASP A 162 8.19 -5.24 1.87
N GLY A 163 7.67 -6.40 1.46
CA GLY A 163 8.30 -7.71 1.63
C GLY A 163 8.35 -8.24 3.06
N SER A 164 7.68 -7.60 4.02
CA SER A 164 7.65 -8.06 5.42
C SER A 164 6.59 -9.16 5.58
N GLU A 165 7.01 -10.35 6.01
CA GLU A 165 6.12 -11.50 6.22
C GLU A 165 5.42 -11.42 7.59
N HIS A 166 4.18 -11.92 7.68
CA HIS A 166 3.29 -11.81 8.84
C HIS A 166 3.98 -12.04 10.19
N ARG A 167 4.72 -13.15 10.33
CA ARG A 167 5.42 -13.49 11.58
C ARG A 167 6.73 -12.73 11.74
N ALA A 168 7.45 -12.51 10.65
CA ALA A 168 8.76 -11.87 10.65
C ALA A 168 8.68 -10.35 10.91
N MET A 169 7.52 -9.73 10.66
CA MET A 169 7.28 -8.29 10.83
C MET A 169 7.66 -7.78 12.22
N LEU A 170 7.45 -8.57 13.28
CA LEU A 170 7.79 -8.16 14.64
C LEU A 170 9.30 -8.01 14.90
N ALA A 171 10.14 -8.60 14.04
CA ALA A 171 11.59 -8.46 14.06
C ALA A 171 12.11 -7.50 12.98
N ASP A 172 11.21 -6.91 12.18
CA ASP A 172 11.57 -5.96 11.12
C ASP A 172 12.00 -4.62 11.74
N PRO A 173 13.22 -4.13 11.46
CA PRO A 173 13.66 -2.82 11.98
C PRO A 173 12.71 -1.68 11.62
N ARG A 174 12.05 -1.74 10.46
CA ARG A 174 11.06 -0.75 10.02
C ARG A 174 9.84 -0.71 10.93
N PHE A 175 9.40 -1.86 11.42
CA PHE A 175 8.32 -1.97 12.39
C PHE A 175 8.69 -1.29 13.72
N HIS A 176 9.90 -1.53 14.22
CA HIS A 176 10.39 -0.86 15.43
C HIS A 176 10.54 0.65 15.26
N LEU A 177 10.96 1.12 14.08
CA LEU A 177 10.98 2.55 13.76
C LEU A 177 9.58 3.16 13.79
N ALA A 178 8.59 2.49 13.19
CA ALA A 178 7.20 2.93 13.20
C ALA A 178 6.65 3.05 14.64
N ILE A 179 6.93 2.06 15.50
CA ILE A 179 6.56 2.11 16.92
C ILE A 179 7.24 3.28 17.61
N ARG A 180 8.55 3.44 17.42
CA ARG A 180 9.31 4.54 18.03
C ARG A 180 8.72 5.89 17.64
N GLU A 181 8.49 6.12 16.35
CA GLU A 181 7.88 7.36 15.85
C GLU A 181 6.49 7.61 16.44
N ALA A 182 5.66 6.57 16.55
CA ALA A 182 4.32 6.68 17.13
C ALA A 182 4.33 7.03 18.63
N LEU A 183 5.35 6.55 19.36
CA LEU A 183 5.53 6.77 20.80
C LEU A 183 6.26 8.07 21.14
N THR A 184 7.09 8.59 20.24
CA THR A 184 7.86 9.82 20.42
C THR A 184 7.53 10.85 19.33
N PRO A 185 6.25 11.26 19.18
CA PRO A 185 5.87 12.25 18.18
C PRO A 185 6.56 13.58 18.48
N GLY A 186 7.32 14.10 17.51
CA GLY A 186 8.07 15.35 17.65
C GLY A 186 9.43 15.21 18.34
N ASP A 187 9.99 14.01 18.47
CA ASP A 187 11.42 13.87 18.79
C ASP A 187 12.26 14.47 17.66
N PRO A 188 13.03 15.54 17.92
CA PRO A 188 13.84 16.25 16.92
C PRO A 188 14.88 15.37 16.23
N GLY A 189 15.23 14.23 16.81
CA GLY A 189 16.12 13.25 16.20
C GLY A 189 15.48 12.43 15.07
N LEU A 190 14.17 12.56 14.83
CA LEU A 190 13.38 11.65 13.97
C LEU A 190 12.33 12.32 13.10
N ASP A 191 12.30 13.65 13.03
CA ASP A 191 11.43 14.36 12.11
C ASP A 191 12.12 14.50 10.73
N PRO A 192 11.67 13.78 9.67
CA PRO A 192 12.15 14.05 8.32
C PRO A 192 11.66 15.42 7.78
N SER A 193 10.85 16.17 8.55
CA SER A 193 10.23 17.45 8.20
C SER A 193 10.41 18.60 9.22
N GLY A 194 11.25 18.45 10.24
CA GLY A 194 11.73 19.57 11.06
C GLY A 194 10.91 19.93 12.32
N GLY A 195 11.57 19.76 13.47
CA GLY A 195 11.19 20.36 14.74
C GLY A 195 12.31 20.20 15.76
N SER A 196 13.21 21.19 15.84
CA SER A 196 14.47 21.19 16.61
C SER A 196 14.32 21.06 18.13
N SER A 197 15.28 20.38 18.78
CA SER A 197 15.42 20.34 20.24
C SER A 197 16.03 21.64 20.74
N ALA A 198 15.52 22.11 21.87
CA ALA A 198 15.91 23.36 22.50
C ALA A 198 17.40 23.38 22.87
N SER A 199 18.17 24.15 22.12
CA SER A 199 19.27 24.94 22.68
C SER A 199 18.96 26.42 22.44
N ALA A 200 19.30 27.24 23.43
CA ALA A 200 18.89 28.64 23.61
C ALA A 200 18.73 29.48 22.32
N GLY A 201 17.49 29.94 22.09
CA GLY A 201 17.17 31.21 21.41
C GLY A 201 17.64 31.39 19.96
N HIS A 202 17.06 30.65 19.00
CA HIS A 202 17.09 31.03 17.58
C HIS A 202 15.68 30.98 16.97
N ALA A 203 15.35 32.03 16.22
CA ALA A 203 14.12 32.23 15.45
C ALA A 203 13.87 31.09 14.44
N PRO A 204 12.62 30.88 13.93
CA PRO A 204 12.31 29.78 13.02
C PRO A 204 13.22 29.82 11.78
N ALA A 205 13.88 28.68 11.51
CA ALA A 205 14.86 28.55 10.43
C ALA A 205 14.18 28.76 9.07
N GLY A 206 14.53 29.85 8.40
CA GLY A 206 14.11 30.07 7.02
C GLY A 206 14.73 29.02 6.10
N HIS A 207 13.97 28.54 5.12
CA HIS A 207 14.47 27.67 4.04
C HIS A 207 15.76 28.26 3.45
N ARG A 208 16.84 27.45 3.39
CA ARG A 208 18.06 27.89 2.72
C ARG A 208 17.77 28.01 1.24
N LYS A 209 18.28 29.07 0.62
CA LYS A 209 18.24 29.21 -0.84
C LYS A 209 18.96 28.00 -1.44
N ARG A 210 18.30 27.30 -2.37
CA ARG A 210 18.87 26.14 -3.05
C ARG A 210 20.26 26.49 -3.63
N PRO A 211 21.30 25.68 -3.35
CA PRO A 211 22.63 25.90 -3.91
C PRO A 211 22.60 25.82 -5.45
N PRO A 212 23.49 26.55 -6.15
CA PRO A 212 23.59 26.47 -7.61
C PRO A 212 24.10 25.12 -8.12
N ALA A 213 24.82 24.37 -7.28
CA ALA A 213 25.31 23.04 -7.60
C ALA A 213 24.16 22.04 -7.64
N GLU A 214 24.17 21.15 -8.63
CA GLU A 214 23.28 20.00 -8.70
C GLU A 214 24.05 18.73 -8.32
N TYR A 215 23.35 17.80 -7.69
CA TYR A 215 23.92 16.51 -7.30
C TYR A 215 23.13 15.38 -7.92
N SER A 216 23.83 14.31 -8.27
CA SER A 216 23.24 13.07 -8.73
C SER A 216 23.84 11.90 -7.94
N ILE A 217 23.10 10.81 -7.82
CA ILE A 217 23.56 9.57 -7.19
C ILE A 217 23.63 8.47 -8.25
N ALA A 218 24.65 7.63 -8.17
CA ALA A 218 24.82 6.46 -9.01
C ALA A 218 25.24 5.29 -8.12
N GLY A 219 24.69 4.11 -8.36
CA GLY A 219 25.01 2.95 -7.53
C GLY A 219 24.71 1.62 -8.19
N THR A 220 24.90 0.56 -7.43
CA THR A 220 24.74 -0.81 -7.94
C THR A 220 23.30 -1.16 -8.33
N TRP A 221 22.29 -0.49 -7.76
CA TRP A 221 20.86 -0.74 -8.07
C TRP A 221 20.42 -0.22 -9.45
N ASN A 222 21.18 0.70 -10.05
CA ASN A 222 20.85 1.32 -11.32
C ASN A 222 22.00 1.24 -12.32
N ASP A 223 22.83 0.19 -12.21
CA ASP A 223 24.00 -0.03 -13.07
C ASP A 223 24.92 1.20 -13.17
N TRP A 224 25.03 1.95 -12.08
CA TRP A 224 25.79 3.20 -12.00
C TRP A 224 25.31 4.29 -12.98
N ALA A 225 24.05 4.25 -13.42
CA ALA A 225 23.47 5.35 -14.16
C ALA A 225 23.19 6.56 -13.22
N PRO A 226 23.70 7.77 -13.49
CA PRO A 226 23.43 8.92 -12.63
C PRO A 226 21.94 9.28 -12.57
N SER A 227 21.41 9.45 -11.36
CA SER A 227 20.03 9.87 -11.08
C SER A 227 20.04 11.16 -10.25
N PRO A 228 19.26 12.21 -10.60
CA PRO A 228 19.26 13.47 -9.87
C PRO A 228 18.86 13.31 -8.39
N MET A 229 19.51 14.06 -7.50
CA MET A 229 19.10 14.19 -6.09
C MET A 229 18.16 15.39 -5.93
N GLU A 230 17.16 15.25 -5.06
CA GLU A 230 16.17 16.28 -4.75
C GLU A 230 16.67 17.22 -3.64
N TRP A 231 16.19 18.47 -3.62
CA TRP A 231 16.52 19.45 -2.56
C TRP A 231 15.32 19.64 -1.64
N ASP A 232 15.47 19.34 -0.35
CA ASP A 232 14.37 19.46 0.64
C ASP A 232 14.26 20.85 1.30
N GLY A 233 15.09 21.82 0.88
CA GLY A 233 15.20 23.14 1.51
C GLY A 233 16.44 23.29 2.39
N GLU A 234 17.08 22.18 2.76
CA GLU A 234 18.27 22.17 3.61
C GLU A 234 19.39 21.26 3.09
N ARG A 235 19.05 20.10 2.51
CA ARG A 235 19.97 19.05 2.07
C ARG A 235 19.54 18.49 0.70
N PHE A 236 20.50 17.88 0.01
CA PHE A 236 20.17 17.03 -1.14
C PHE A 236 19.84 15.63 -0.68
N PHE A 237 18.86 14.96 -1.30
CA PHE A 237 18.50 13.60 -0.94
C PHE A 237 18.12 12.71 -2.14
N SER A 238 18.21 11.40 -1.94
CA SER A 238 17.67 10.39 -2.86
C SER A 238 17.17 9.18 -2.06
N ILE A 239 16.10 8.55 -2.52
CA ILE A 239 15.65 7.26 -1.99
C ILE A 239 16.36 6.15 -2.74
N VAL A 240 16.95 5.21 -2.00
CA VAL A 240 17.67 4.05 -2.53
C VAL A 240 17.00 2.79 -2.00
N LYS A 241 16.53 1.93 -2.91
CA LYS A 241 15.91 0.65 -2.59
C LYS A 241 16.95 -0.47 -2.66
N ILE A 242 17.10 -1.22 -1.57
CA ILE A 242 18.02 -2.36 -1.50
C ILE A 242 17.50 -3.50 -2.37
N THR A 243 18.31 -3.99 -3.31
CA THR A 243 17.91 -5.08 -4.20
C THR A 243 18.02 -6.46 -3.53
N LYS A 244 17.83 -7.53 -4.30
CA LYS A 244 17.89 -8.93 -3.82
C LYS A 244 19.26 -9.31 -3.21
N GLN A 245 20.28 -8.51 -3.51
CA GLN A 245 21.64 -8.63 -3.02
C GLN A 245 21.74 -8.35 -1.51
N GLY A 246 20.78 -7.62 -0.94
CA GLY A 246 20.77 -7.24 0.48
C GLY A 246 21.75 -6.11 0.82
N TRP A 247 22.47 -5.58 -0.17
CA TRP A 247 23.37 -4.45 -0.02
C TRP A 247 23.47 -3.65 -1.32
N GLU A 248 23.82 -2.36 -1.21
CA GLU A 248 24.03 -1.47 -2.33
C GLU A 248 25.24 -0.57 -2.11
N SER A 249 26.04 -0.35 -3.16
CA SER A 249 27.11 0.64 -3.16
C SER A 249 26.75 1.84 -4.01
N PHE A 250 27.23 3.03 -3.63
CA PHE A 250 26.96 4.27 -4.36
C PHE A 250 28.06 5.31 -4.26
N GLN A 251 27.98 6.26 -5.18
CA GLN A 251 28.75 7.50 -5.22
C GLN A 251 27.83 8.66 -5.60
N ILE A 252 28.29 9.88 -5.33
CA ILE A 252 27.55 11.10 -5.62
C ILE A 252 28.34 11.92 -6.62
N LEU A 253 27.68 12.40 -7.67
CA LEU A 253 28.29 13.14 -8.76
C LEU A 253 27.87 14.60 -8.66
N LEU A 254 28.83 15.50 -8.83
CA LEU A 254 28.56 16.93 -8.99
C LEU A 254 28.13 17.18 -10.44
N ASN A 255 26.94 17.77 -10.61
CA ASN A 255 26.29 18.05 -11.90
C ASN A 255 26.22 16.83 -12.84
N GLY A 256 26.03 15.63 -12.25
CA GLY A 256 25.95 14.37 -13.01
C GLY A 256 27.23 13.94 -13.74
N SER A 257 28.39 14.55 -13.43
CA SER A 257 29.65 14.26 -14.11
C SER A 257 30.53 13.25 -13.38
N TRP A 258 31.01 12.24 -14.12
CA TRP A 258 32.00 11.25 -13.64
C TRP A 258 33.42 11.80 -13.49
N ASP A 259 33.68 13.02 -13.99
CA ASP A 259 34.93 13.72 -13.72
C ASP A 259 34.93 14.47 -12.38
N ALA A 260 33.76 14.55 -11.73
CA ALA A 260 33.53 15.33 -10.52
C ALA A 260 32.75 14.50 -9.48
N VAL A 261 33.36 13.40 -9.01
CA VAL A 261 32.74 12.44 -8.10
C VAL A 261 33.12 12.72 -6.66
N LEU A 262 32.12 12.68 -5.77
CA LEU A 262 32.29 12.62 -4.33
C LEU A 262 32.30 11.16 -3.89
N TYR A 263 33.24 10.82 -3.03
CA TYR A 263 33.45 9.45 -2.55
C TYR A 263 34.06 9.47 -1.14
N PRO A 264 33.93 8.39 -0.35
CA PRO A 264 34.52 8.32 0.98
C PRO A 264 36.04 8.10 0.93
N SER A 265 36.75 8.55 1.97
CA SER A 265 38.18 8.27 2.14
C SER A 265 38.50 6.80 2.45
N VAL A 266 37.50 6.00 2.83
CA VAL A 266 37.61 4.58 3.17
C VAL A 266 36.72 3.76 2.25
N LYS A 267 37.20 2.59 1.81
CA LYS A 267 36.42 1.69 0.95
C LYS A 267 35.21 1.14 1.68
N SER A 268 34.06 1.12 1.00
CA SER A 268 32.80 0.59 1.54
C SER A 268 32.41 1.28 2.85
N ALA A 269 32.61 2.59 2.90
CA ALA A 269 32.28 3.38 4.07
C ALA A 269 30.78 3.31 4.35
N ASN A 270 30.45 3.32 5.64
CA ASN A 270 29.09 3.40 6.16
C ASN A 270 29.07 4.43 7.31
N PRO A 271 27.91 4.84 7.85
CA PRO A 271 27.83 5.96 8.78
C PRO A 271 28.50 5.68 10.13
N THR A 272 28.86 4.42 10.43
CA THR A 272 29.54 4.05 11.67
C THR A 272 31.06 3.96 11.53
N VAL A 273 31.55 3.93 10.29
CA VAL A 273 32.99 3.97 10.01
C VAL A 273 33.37 5.43 9.85
N GLU A 274 34.32 5.90 10.65
CA GLU A 274 34.87 7.25 10.49
C GLU A 274 35.45 7.40 9.08
N HIS A 275 34.97 8.38 8.34
CA HIS A 275 35.42 8.69 7.00
C HIS A 275 35.21 10.18 6.69
N SER A 276 35.97 10.68 5.74
CA SER A 276 35.85 12.04 5.19
C SER A 276 35.37 11.94 3.74
N ILE A 277 34.76 13.02 3.23
CA ILE A 277 34.41 13.14 1.82
C ILE A 277 35.65 13.58 1.04
N HIS A 278 35.98 12.86 -0.02
CA HIS A 278 36.97 13.23 -1.03
C HIS A 278 36.29 13.62 -2.35
N GLY A 279 37.06 14.25 -3.23
CA GLY A 279 36.57 14.86 -4.46
C GLY A 279 36.07 16.30 -4.28
N PRO A 280 35.34 16.87 -5.26
CA PRO A 280 34.94 16.24 -6.51
C PRO A 280 36.13 16.04 -7.47
N ASP A 281 36.45 14.78 -7.79
CA ASP A 281 37.44 14.41 -8.82
C ASP A 281 37.14 12.99 -9.37
N ASN A 282 38.02 12.44 -10.21
CA ASN A 282 37.88 11.11 -10.81
C ASN A 282 38.82 10.04 -10.21
N LYS A 283 39.25 10.24 -8.95
CA LYS A 283 40.13 9.30 -8.22
C LYS A 283 39.33 8.36 -7.30
N ASN A 284 38.05 8.20 -7.59
CA ASN A 284 37.03 7.48 -6.83
C ASN A 284 37.10 5.94 -6.95
N LYS A 285 38.04 5.39 -7.75
CA LYS A 285 38.06 3.96 -8.11
C LYS A 285 38.10 3.04 -6.88
N GLY A 286 36.98 2.34 -6.63
CA GLY A 286 36.81 1.37 -5.55
C GLY A 286 36.58 1.99 -4.17
N PHE A 287 36.24 3.28 -4.11
CA PHE A 287 35.84 3.99 -2.89
C PHE A 287 34.36 4.34 -3.01
N ASP A 288 33.52 3.47 -2.47
CA ASP A 288 32.06 3.64 -2.52
C ASP A 288 31.53 3.69 -1.08
N TRP A 289 30.44 4.43 -0.88
CA TRP A 289 29.60 4.20 0.29
C TRP A 289 28.82 2.90 0.08
N THR A 290 28.55 2.16 1.16
CA THR A 290 27.82 0.89 1.08
C THR A 290 26.76 0.78 2.17
N ILE A 291 25.52 0.53 1.75
CA ILE A 291 24.35 0.21 2.59
C ILE A 291 24.19 -1.32 2.60
N GLY A 292 23.87 -1.96 3.73
CA GLY A 292 23.45 -3.38 3.73
C GLY A 292 24.52 -4.46 3.92
N ARG A 293 25.81 -4.14 4.07
CA ARG A 293 26.87 -5.16 4.02
C ARG A 293 26.74 -6.25 5.13
N PRO A 294 27.01 -7.54 4.82
CA PRO A 294 27.00 -8.62 5.82
C PRO A 294 27.96 -8.34 6.98
N GLY A 295 27.47 -8.47 8.22
CA GLY A 295 28.20 -8.12 9.44
C GLY A 295 27.96 -6.69 9.93
N PHE A 296 27.24 -5.87 9.16
CA PHE A 296 26.80 -4.55 9.57
C PHE A 296 25.28 -4.52 9.77
N ASN A 297 24.87 -4.34 11.01
CA ASN A 297 23.52 -3.97 11.37
C ASN A 297 23.57 -2.79 12.35
N PRO A 298 23.23 -1.57 11.92
CA PRO A 298 23.30 -0.40 12.78
C PRO A 298 22.35 -0.46 13.99
N PHE A 299 21.42 -1.43 14.01
CA PHE A 299 20.42 -1.61 15.06
C PHE A 299 20.52 -2.95 15.81
N GLY A 300 21.48 -3.83 15.46
CA GLY A 300 21.64 -5.14 16.12
C GLY A 300 20.48 -6.13 15.95
N ILE A 301 19.49 -5.82 15.12
CA ILE A 301 18.28 -6.63 14.85
C ILE A 301 18.15 -6.88 13.34
N GLY A 302 18.46 -8.09 12.86
CA GLY A 302 18.11 -8.55 11.50
C GLY A 302 19.01 -8.13 10.31
N VAL A 303 19.08 -8.99 9.31
CA VAL A 303 19.71 -8.72 8.00
C VAL A 303 18.91 -7.64 7.27
N ILE A 304 19.57 -6.66 6.63
CA ILE A 304 18.88 -5.69 5.77
C ILE A 304 18.19 -6.45 4.64
N SER A 305 16.86 -6.39 4.60
CA SER A 305 16.06 -7.18 3.66
C SER A 305 15.98 -6.51 2.28
N PRO A 306 15.97 -7.29 1.18
CA PRO A 306 15.57 -6.79 -0.13
C PRO A 306 14.26 -6.02 -0.05
N GLY A 307 14.17 -4.90 -0.76
CA GLY A 307 13.03 -3.99 -0.75
C GLY A 307 13.10 -2.89 0.30
N THR A 308 14.03 -2.97 1.26
CA THR A 308 14.23 -1.89 2.24
C THR A 308 14.67 -0.60 1.54
N GLU A 309 14.07 0.53 1.89
CA GLU A 309 14.42 1.84 1.32
C GLU A 309 15.22 2.67 2.32
N TYR A 310 16.21 3.40 1.83
CA TYR A 310 17.03 4.34 2.60
C TYR A 310 17.01 5.72 1.94
N LYS A 311 16.85 6.76 2.74
CA LYS A 311 17.01 8.15 2.30
C LYS A 311 18.47 8.53 2.48
N VAL A 312 19.20 8.58 1.37
CA VAL A 312 20.58 9.10 1.33
C VAL A 312 20.51 10.62 1.37
N LEU A 313 21.27 11.23 2.27
CA LEU A 313 21.29 12.66 2.56
C LEU A 313 22.70 13.20 2.34
N LEU A 314 22.81 14.28 1.59
CA LEU A 314 24.02 15.06 1.38
C LEU A 314 23.84 16.45 1.99
N ASP A 315 24.57 16.72 3.07
CA ASP A 315 24.66 18.07 3.64
C ASP A 315 25.69 18.89 2.86
N VAL A 316 25.38 20.16 2.64
CA VAL A 316 26.19 21.10 1.88
C VAL A 316 26.36 22.41 2.63
N ASP A 317 27.51 23.07 2.45
CA ASP A 317 27.76 24.40 2.98
C ASP A 317 26.97 25.50 2.25
N ALA A 318 27.07 26.74 2.72
CA ALA A 318 26.40 27.88 2.10
C ALA A 318 26.87 28.19 0.66
N ARG A 319 28.00 27.61 0.24
CA ARG A 319 28.54 27.70 -1.13
C ARG A 319 28.15 26.49 -1.98
N GLY A 320 27.46 25.51 -1.40
CA GLY A 320 27.06 24.27 -2.06
C GLY A 320 28.14 23.19 -2.07
N HIS A 321 29.19 23.28 -1.24
CA HIS A 321 30.16 22.19 -1.12
C HIS A 321 29.68 21.11 -0.16
N ALA A 322 29.88 19.86 -0.54
CA ALA A 322 29.58 18.70 0.29
C ALA A 322 30.31 18.75 1.65
N LYS A 323 29.56 18.50 2.72
CA LYS A 323 30.05 18.43 4.10
C LYS A 323 30.02 17.02 4.65
N SER A 324 28.88 16.34 4.54
CA SER A 324 28.67 15.00 5.06
C SER A 324 27.67 14.24 4.20
N VAL A 325 27.84 12.91 4.18
CA VAL A 325 26.89 11.97 3.57
C VAL A 325 26.41 11.04 4.68
N THR A 326 25.11 10.98 4.86
CA THR A 326 24.46 10.08 5.82
C THR A 326 23.30 9.39 5.13
N TRP A 327 22.76 8.35 5.74
CA TRP A 327 21.50 7.77 5.29
C TRP A 327 20.71 7.24 6.47
N GLU A 328 19.41 7.30 6.32
CA GLU A 328 18.43 6.84 7.31
C GLU A 328 17.43 5.91 6.64
N LEU A 329 16.85 5.01 7.42
CA LEU A 329 15.82 4.10 6.93
C LEU A 329 14.61 4.93 6.50
N HIS A 330 14.19 4.77 5.25
CA HIS A 330 13.02 5.45 4.71
C HIS A 330 11.81 4.54 4.88
N LEU A 331 10.81 5.02 5.61
CA LEU A 331 9.50 4.38 5.68
C LEU A 331 8.60 5.08 4.67
N THR A 332 8.07 4.32 3.71
CA THR A 332 6.98 4.79 2.86
C THR A 332 5.73 4.91 3.72
N VAL A 333 5.47 6.12 4.22
CA VAL A 333 4.30 6.41 5.03
C VAL A 333 3.21 6.99 4.13
N ALA A 334 2.10 6.28 3.99
CA ALA A 334 0.88 6.87 3.46
C ALA A 334 0.19 7.63 4.60
N PHE A 335 0.37 8.95 4.63
CA PHE A 335 -0.33 9.81 5.58
C PHE A 335 -1.76 10.06 5.09
N PHE A 336 -2.74 9.50 5.80
CA PHE A 336 -4.16 9.82 5.64
C PHE A 336 -4.55 10.79 6.75
N GLY A 337 -3.96 11.98 6.71
CA GLY A 337 -4.22 13.01 7.72
C GLY A 337 -5.70 13.36 7.79
N LYS A 338 -6.16 13.78 8.98
CA LYS A 338 -7.42 14.49 9.13
C LYS A 338 -7.47 15.60 8.11
N ALA A 339 -8.49 15.59 7.26
CA ALA A 339 -8.67 16.59 6.22
C ALA A 339 -8.73 17.99 6.84
N ASP A 340 -7.61 18.71 6.82
CA ASP A 340 -7.61 20.16 6.83
C ASP A 340 -8.14 20.62 5.45
N GLY A 341 -9.43 20.42 5.22
CA GLY A 341 -10.25 21.05 4.18
C GLY A 341 -9.86 20.85 2.71
N ALA A 342 -8.75 20.21 2.38
CA ALA A 342 -8.28 20.00 1.01
C ALA A 342 -7.99 18.51 0.78
N ALA A 343 -9.01 17.80 0.30
CA ALA A 343 -8.90 16.41 -0.09
C ALA A 343 -7.80 16.20 -1.16
N PRO A 344 -7.10 15.06 -1.16
CA PRO A 344 -6.27 14.66 -2.29
C PRO A 344 -7.16 14.48 -3.52
N ARG A 345 -6.83 15.19 -4.59
CA ARG A 345 -7.55 15.17 -5.87
C ARG A 345 -7.28 13.86 -6.60
N VAL A 346 -7.99 12.78 -6.25
CA VAL A 346 -8.26 11.73 -7.23
C VAL A 346 -9.45 12.21 -8.04
N ALA A 347 -9.19 12.67 -9.26
CA ALA A 347 -10.20 13.32 -10.11
C ALA A 347 -11.13 12.28 -10.76
N HIS A 348 -11.89 11.54 -9.96
CA HIS A 348 -12.95 10.67 -10.49
C HIS A 348 -13.93 11.48 -11.33
N ARG A 349 -14.04 11.14 -12.62
CA ARG A 349 -14.96 11.81 -13.54
C ARG A 349 -16.30 11.11 -13.52
N TRP A 350 -17.30 11.76 -12.95
CA TRP A 350 -18.66 11.24 -12.89
C TRP A 350 -19.43 11.61 -14.16
N GLN A 351 -20.22 10.65 -14.66
CA GLN A 351 -21.09 10.87 -15.81
C GLN A 351 -22.51 10.38 -15.52
N ALA A 352 -23.48 11.11 -16.04
CA ALA A 352 -24.89 10.71 -16.01
C ALA A 352 -25.40 10.39 -17.42
N ALA A 353 -26.27 9.40 -17.52
CA ALA A 353 -26.88 9.01 -18.79
C ALA A 353 -27.80 10.12 -19.31
N LYS A 354 -27.70 10.44 -20.60
CA LYS A 354 -28.66 11.26 -21.33
C LYS A 354 -29.75 10.37 -21.95
N ASN A 355 -29.34 9.18 -22.41
CA ASN A 355 -30.12 8.05 -22.88
C ASN A 355 -29.27 6.77 -22.69
N ASP A 356 -29.68 5.64 -23.26
CA ASP A 356 -29.00 4.34 -23.05
C ASP A 356 -27.57 4.28 -23.60
N THR A 357 -27.19 5.18 -24.52
CA THR A 357 -25.90 5.13 -25.23
C THR A 357 -25.05 6.40 -25.06
N GLU A 358 -25.65 7.52 -24.67
CA GLU A 358 -25.01 8.82 -24.54
C GLU A 358 -24.90 9.25 -23.07
N TRP A 359 -23.70 9.65 -22.66
CA TRP A 359 -23.37 10.08 -21.29
C TRP A 359 -22.87 11.51 -21.31
N TRP A 360 -23.15 12.28 -20.25
CA TRP A 360 -22.63 13.64 -20.08
C TRP A 360 -21.88 13.78 -18.77
N ASP A 361 -20.81 14.58 -18.78
CA ASP A 361 -19.95 14.81 -17.62
C ASP A 361 -20.66 15.67 -16.56
N CYS A 362 -20.70 15.16 -15.33
CA CYS A 362 -21.07 15.96 -14.18
C CYS A 362 -20.07 17.12 -14.02
N PRO A 363 -20.52 18.33 -13.63
CA PRO A 363 -19.62 19.43 -13.30
C PRO A 363 -18.59 19.00 -12.25
N GLU A 364 -17.39 19.57 -12.31
CA GLU A 364 -16.27 19.20 -11.45
C GLU A 364 -16.62 19.27 -9.95
N ASP A 365 -17.33 20.32 -9.53
CA ASP A 365 -17.78 20.49 -8.15
C ASP A 365 -18.78 19.40 -7.71
N VAL A 366 -19.61 18.92 -8.63
CA VAL A 366 -20.54 17.81 -8.39
C VAL A 366 -19.79 16.49 -8.36
N SER A 367 -18.87 16.26 -9.29
CA SER A 367 -18.00 15.07 -9.30
C SER A 367 -17.22 14.95 -7.98
N GLN A 368 -16.68 16.05 -7.46
CA GLN A 368 -16.01 16.08 -6.15
C GLN A 368 -16.96 15.74 -5.00
N GLN A 369 -18.18 16.30 -5.00
CA GLN A 369 -19.19 15.99 -3.97
C GLN A 369 -19.62 14.51 -4.01
N LEU A 370 -19.79 13.93 -5.20
CA LEU A 370 -20.16 12.52 -5.35
C LEU A 370 -19.02 11.60 -4.93
N SER A 371 -17.78 11.91 -5.29
CA SER A 371 -16.60 11.16 -4.84
C SER A 371 -16.43 11.22 -3.33
N ALA A 372 -16.58 12.41 -2.73
CA ALA A 372 -16.51 12.56 -1.27
C ALA A 372 -17.65 11.80 -0.56
N ALA A 373 -18.87 11.85 -1.10
CA ALA A 373 -20.00 11.11 -0.56
C ALA A 373 -19.83 9.59 -0.71
N GLN A 374 -19.26 9.12 -1.83
CA GLN A 374 -18.94 7.71 -2.05
C GLN A 374 -17.85 7.23 -1.09
N ALA A 375 -16.77 8.00 -0.94
CA ALA A 375 -15.69 7.70 0.00
C ALA A 375 -16.16 7.72 1.47
N ALA A 376 -17.14 8.57 1.80
CA ALA A 376 -17.77 8.62 3.11
C ALA A 376 -18.84 7.51 3.33
N GLY A 377 -19.02 6.60 2.38
CA GLY A 377 -19.99 5.50 2.48
C GLY A 377 -21.45 5.95 2.49
N LEU A 378 -21.75 7.17 2.03
CA LEU A 378 -23.12 7.67 2.02
C LEU A 378 -23.96 6.92 0.98
N ARG A 379 -25.15 6.46 1.39
CA ARG A 379 -26.07 5.81 0.47
C ARG A 379 -26.72 6.78 -0.51
N LYS A 380 -27.09 7.96 0.00
CA LYS A 380 -27.76 9.01 -0.75
C LYS A 380 -27.10 10.35 -0.53
N VAL A 381 -26.98 11.15 -1.59
CA VAL A 381 -26.48 12.52 -1.53
C VAL A 381 -27.34 13.41 -2.42
N THR A 382 -27.62 14.63 -1.98
CA THR A 382 -28.33 15.62 -2.79
C THR A 382 -27.32 16.58 -3.38
N VAL A 383 -27.29 16.69 -4.70
CA VAL A 383 -26.38 17.58 -5.44
C VAL A 383 -27.18 18.52 -6.33
N ARG A 384 -26.62 19.71 -6.59
CA ARG A 384 -27.22 20.70 -7.49
C ARG A 384 -26.41 20.76 -8.77
N VAL A 385 -27.04 20.45 -9.89
CA VAL A 385 -26.43 20.58 -11.23
C VAL A 385 -27.14 21.73 -11.94
N ARG A 386 -26.43 22.86 -12.10
CA ARG A 386 -26.98 24.10 -12.67
C ARG A 386 -28.24 24.55 -11.90
N ARG A 387 -29.43 24.49 -12.52
CA ARG A 387 -30.70 24.95 -11.93
C ARG A 387 -31.47 23.84 -11.23
N ASP A 388 -31.10 22.59 -11.45
CA ASP A 388 -31.84 21.42 -10.98
C ASP A 388 -31.16 20.78 -9.77
N THR A 389 -31.99 20.22 -8.89
CA THR A 389 -31.53 19.43 -7.73
C THR A 389 -31.76 17.95 -8.00
N TYR A 390 -30.76 17.14 -7.70
CA TYR A 390 -30.79 15.70 -7.89
C TYR A 390 -30.54 14.99 -6.56
N GLU A 391 -31.34 13.98 -6.26
CA GLU A 391 -31.03 12.97 -5.26
C GLU A 391 -30.26 11.86 -5.96
N VAL A 392 -29.05 11.57 -5.50
CA VAL A 392 -28.19 10.52 -6.05
C VAL A 392 -28.17 9.34 -5.08
N ASP A 393 -28.51 8.15 -5.56
CA ASP A 393 -28.34 6.88 -4.85
C ASP A 393 -27.04 6.24 -5.33
N LEU A 394 -26.00 6.31 -4.48
CA LEU A 394 -24.65 5.86 -4.79
C LEU A 394 -24.52 4.33 -4.82
N ARG A 395 -25.48 3.61 -4.25
CA ARG A 395 -25.50 2.14 -4.29
C ARG A 395 -26.15 1.62 -5.56
N ARG A 396 -27.24 2.27 -5.99
CA ARG A 396 -27.93 1.96 -7.25
C ARG A 396 -27.26 2.60 -8.46
N MET A 397 -26.31 3.51 -8.24
CA MET A 397 -25.67 4.33 -9.28
C MET A 397 -26.71 5.03 -10.16
N VAL A 398 -27.65 5.74 -9.52
CA VAL A 398 -28.70 6.51 -10.21
C VAL A 398 -28.84 7.89 -9.61
N GLN A 399 -29.11 8.89 -10.46
CA GLN A 399 -29.56 10.21 -10.04
C GLN A 399 -31.03 10.40 -10.38
N ARG A 400 -31.79 11.00 -9.47
CA ARG A 400 -33.21 11.32 -9.63
C ARG A 400 -33.39 12.82 -9.52
N ASN A 401 -33.92 13.44 -10.57
CA ASN A 401 -34.27 14.87 -10.53
C ASN A 401 -35.44 15.05 -9.54
N VAL A 402 -35.27 15.90 -8.53
CA VAL A 402 -36.25 16.05 -7.43
C VAL A 402 -37.56 16.65 -7.90
N GLN A 403 -37.55 17.51 -8.93
CA GLN A 403 -38.74 18.19 -9.44
C GLN A 403 -39.54 17.34 -10.42
N THR A 404 -38.84 16.66 -11.35
CA THR A 404 -39.48 15.89 -12.43
C THR A 404 -39.62 14.40 -12.10
N GLY A 405 -38.94 13.91 -11.07
CA GLY A 405 -38.90 12.50 -10.69
C GLY A 405 -38.10 11.61 -11.66
N LYS A 406 -37.56 12.15 -12.76
CA LYS A 406 -36.83 11.39 -13.79
C LYS A 406 -35.52 10.83 -13.23
N GLU A 407 -35.35 9.51 -13.34
CA GLU A 407 -34.10 8.82 -12.99
C GLU A 407 -33.17 8.70 -14.21
N ARG A 408 -31.85 8.73 -13.95
CA ARG A 408 -30.78 8.50 -14.94
C ARG A 408 -29.66 7.70 -14.29
N ALA A 409 -29.09 6.76 -15.03
CA ALA A 409 -27.92 6.00 -14.56
C ALA A 409 -26.70 6.92 -14.39
N LEU A 410 -25.83 6.56 -13.45
CA LEU A 410 -24.54 7.17 -13.17
C LEU A 410 -23.42 6.17 -13.40
N ARG A 411 -22.25 6.67 -13.78
CA ARG A 411 -21.00 5.90 -13.79
C ARG A 411 -19.86 6.80 -13.34
N VAL A 412 -18.83 6.16 -12.80
CA VAL A 412 -17.56 6.80 -12.46
C VAL A 412 -16.49 6.27 -13.42
N LEU A 413 -15.69 7.17 -13.96
CA LEU A 413 -14.50 6.83 -14.75
C LEU A 413 -13.28 7.20 -13.92
N ALA A 414 -12.32 6.28 -13.80
CA ALA A 414 -10.98 6.62 -13.36
C ALA A 414 -10.39 7.61 -14.38
N SER A 415 -9.88 8.74 -13.90
CA SER A 415 -9.14 9.71 -14.71
C SER A 415 -7.72 9.22 -14.97
#